data_AF-A0A9P4P2W8-F1
#
_entry.id   AF-A0A9P4P2W8-F1
#
_cell.length_a   1.000
_cell.length_b   1.000
_cell.length_c   1.000
_cell.angle_alpha   90.00
_cell.angle_beta   90.00
_cell.angle_gamma   90.00
#
_symmetry.space_group_name_H-M   'P 1'
#
loop_
_entity.id
_entity.type
_entity.pdbx_description
1 polymer ?
#
loop_
_entity_poly.entity_id
_entity_poly.type
_entity_poly.pdbx_seq_one_letter_code
_entity_poly.pdbx_strand_id
1 'polypeptide(L)'
;MQRLGIIPNAELPGGLDGDKLKAFAPGLLLSAWITRIMYTEILVNPFWFLDHLLAVLAPAESYSMAAGMHHLFQELENLKAGDCKDVHTCRQDFMAFLDPDDPTLPKSTESRDFSQHVEEALKAATEEVAGKIVETSAVLLKDPGSEKLRTALNYMTLQTAERGYQIAQSRACLRISYINELPPDFKGTEGNMRRHDSHRIYLSEKPEGGYLHVEDETRLIGKPVLLVVEPLITARGYSSKVNYDVEHVMNPAFVWLGEEYTTIE
;
A
#
# COMPACT_ATOMS: atom_id res chain seq x y z
N MET A 1 -31.26 10.75 -0.13
CA MET A 1 -30.04 11.54 0.17
C MET A 1 -28.86 10.65 -0.20
N GLN A 2 -28.16 11.00 -1.28
CA GLN A 2 -27.25 10.11 -2.02
C GLN A 2 -26.09 9.62 -1.14
N ARG A 3 -26.00 8.30 -0.98
CA ARG A 3 -24.85 7.60 -0.40
C ARG A 3 -23.75 7.59 -1.45
N LEU A 4 -22.68 8.35 -1.23
CA LEU A 4 -21.44 8.19 -1.99
C LEU A 4 -20.66 7.06 -1.34
N GLY A 5 -20.95 5.85 -1.80
CA GLY A 5 -20.15 4.67 -1.52
C GLY A 5 -18.98 4.62 -2.50
N ILE A 6 -17.79 4.33 -1.99
CA ILE A 6 -16.83 3.60 -2.82
C ILE A 6 -17.55 2.33 -3.24
N ILE A 7 -17.72 2.14 -4.54
CA ILE A 7 -18.18 0.87 -5.06
C ILE A 7 -17.07 -0.15 -4.75
N PRO A 8 -17.28 -1.11 -3.85
CA PRO A 8 -16.31 -2.18 -3.63
C PRO A 8 -16.23 -2.98 -4.93
N ASN A 9 -15.02 -3.29 -5.41
CA ASN A 9 -14.85 -4.02 -6.66
C ASN A 9 -15.52 -5.42 -6.67
N ALA A 10 -15.88 -5.93 -5.48
CA ALA A 10 -16.58 -7.20 -5.30
C ALA A 10 -18.09 -7.15 -5.65
N GLU A 11 -18.70 -5.98 -5.85
CA GLU A 11 -20.14 -5.82 -6.17
C GLU A 11 -20.40 -5.39 -7.63
N LEU A 12 -19.43 -5.47 -8.54
CA LEU A 12 -19.60 -5.09 -9.94
C LEU A 12 -19.70 -6.32 -10.85
N PRO A 13 -20.91 -6.84 -11.13
CA PRO A 13 -21.12 -7.68 -12.30
C PRO A 13 -21.10 -6.77 -13.54
N GLY A 14 -19.90 -6.56 -14.12
CA GLY A 14 -19.71 -5.80 -15.36
C GLY A 14 -18.85 -4.53 -15.28
N GLY A 15 -18.22 -4.22 -14.14
CA GLY A 15 -17.30 -3.08 -14.01
C GLY A 15 -17.99 -1.72 -14.02
N LEU A 16 -17.24 -0.67 -13.66
CA LEU A 16 -17.68 0.72 -13.84
C LEU A 16 -18.02 0.92 -15.33
N ASP A 17 -19.25 1.32 -15.66
CA ASP A 17 -19.62 1.58 -17.05
C ASP A 17 -18.75 2.70 -17.65
N GLY A 18 -18.58 2.68 -18.97
CA GLY A 18 -17.69 3.60 -19.68
C GLY A 18 -18.05 5.08 -19.51
N ASP A 19 -19.27 5.42 -19.12
CA ASP A 19 -19.71 6.80 -18.94
C ASP A 19 -19.44 7.29 -17.51
N LYS A 20 -19.57 6.44 -16.49
CA LYS A 20 -19.07 6.72 -15.13
C LYS A 20 -17.54 6.76 -15.08
N LEU A 21 -16.86 5.91 -15.84
CA LEU A 21 -15.40 5.96 -16.00
C LEU A 21 -14.92 7.23 -16.70
N LYS A 22 -15.71 7.81 -17.62
CA LYS A 22 -15.39 9.12 -18.22
C LYS A 22 -15.64 10.27 -17.24
N ALA A 23 -16.60 10.13 -16.33
CA ALA A 23 -16.91 11.11 -15.30
C ALA A 23 -15.89 11.14 -14.14
N PHE A 24 -15.12 10.07 -13.94
CA PHE A 24 -13.98 10.04 -13.02
C PHE A 24 -12.68 10.12 -13.80
N ALA A 25 -11.69 10.90 -13.35
CA ALA A 25 -10.37 10.90 -13.99
C ALA A 25 -9.76 9.48 -13.94
N PRO A 26 -9.60 8.76 -15.07
CA PRO A 26 -9.21 7.34 -15.07
C PRO A 26 -7.86 7.09 -14.38
N GLY A 27 -6.96 8.08 -14.43
CA GLY A 27 -5.69 8.06 -13.72
C GLY A 27 -5.84 8.02 -12.19
N LEU A 28 -6.85 8.69 -11.61
CA LEU A 28 -7.11 8.64 -10.17
C LEU A 28 -7.63 7.27 -9.74
N LEU A 29 -8.50 6.67 -10.54
CA LEU A 29 -9.01 5.31 -10.28
C LEU A 29 -7.90 4.27 -10.39
N LEU A 30 -7.07 4.37 -11.43
CA LEU A 30 -5.92 3.48 -11.60
C LEU A 30 -4.93 3.65 -10.45
N SER A 31 -4.63 4.89 -10.06
CA SER A 31 -3.75 5.17 -8.91
C SER A 31 -4.33 4.59 -7.61
N ALA A 32 -5.61 4.82 -7.33
CA ALA A 32 -6.28 4.24 -6.16
C ALA A 32 -6.22 2.71 -6.13
N TRP A 33 -6.38 2.09 -7.30
CA TRP A 33 -6.33 0.64 -7.44
C TRP A 33 -4.93 0.07 -7.19
N ILE A 34 -3.91 0.67 -7.83
CA ILE A 34 -2.51 0.29 -7.63
C ILE A 34 -2.12 0.48 -6.17
N THR A 35 -2.40 1.65 -5.59
CA THR A 35 -2.06 1.95 -4.19
C THR A 35 -2.76 0.99 -3.24
N ARG A 36 -4.02 0.63 -3.50
CA ARG A 36 -4.73 -0.38 -2.70
C ARG A 36 -3.94 -1.69 -2.67
N ILE A 37 -3.63 -2.26 -3.83
CA ILE A 37 -2.92 -3.54 -3.92
C ILE A 37 -1.54 -3.43 -3.28
N MET A 38 -0.76 -2.42 -3.65
CA MET A 38 0.59 -2.21 -3.11
C MET A 38 0.58 -2.11 -1.59
N TYR A 39 -0.37 -1.37 -1.03
CA TYR A 39 -0.36 -1.13 0.41
C TYR A 39 -0.91 -2.32 1.18
N THR A 40 -1.98 -2.98 0.72
CA THR A 40 -2.55 -4.15 1.44
C THR A 40 -1.71 -5.40 1.31
N GLU A 41 -1.16 -5.67 0.13
CA GLU A 41 -0.45 -6.93 -0.15
C GLU A 41 1.02 -6.85 0.27
N ILE A 42 1.64 -5.67 0.16
CA ILE A 42 3.09 -5.50 0.35
C ILE A 42 3.39 -4.63 1.57
N LEU A 43 2.91 -3.38 1.62
CA LEU A 43 3.37 -2.41 2.62
C LEU A 43 3.09 -2.86 4.07
N VAL A 44 1.87 -3.34 4.35
CA VAL A 44 1.51 -3.83 5.70
C VAL A 44 1.95 -5.26 5.98
N ASN A 45 2.35 -6.00 4.94
CA ASN A 45 2.76 -7.38 5.05
C ASN A 45 4.24 -7.51 4.65
N PRO A 46 5.19 -7.27 5.56
CA PRO A 46 6.61 -7.33 5.23
C PRO A 46 7.08 -8.75 4.83
N PHE A 47 6.23 -9.76 5.03
CA PHE A 47 6.45 -11.17 4.73
C PHE A 47 5.75 -11.65 3.45
N TRP A 48 5.27 -10.74 2.61
CA TRP A 48 4.45 -11.01 1.42
C TRP A 48 5.04 -12.00 0.40
N PHE A 49 6.35 -12.26 0.43
CA PHE A 49 7.06 -13.16 -0.49
C PHE A 49 7.32 -14.56 0.11
N LEU A 50 6.91 -14.83 1.35
CA LEU A 50 7.31 -16.07 2.05
C LEU A 50 6.76 -17.35 1.43
N ASP A 51 5.57 -17.33 0.83
CA ASP A 51 5.04 -18.51 0.13
C ASP A 51 5.95 -18.92 -1.04
N HIS A 52 6.52 -17.95 -1.74
CA HIS A 52 7.52 -18.19 -2.78
C HIS A 52 8.82 -18.74 -2.20
N LEU A 53 9.26 -18.19 -1.06
CA LEU A 53 10.47 -18.69 -0.39
C LEU A 53 10.30 -20.14 0.06
N LEU A 54 9.15 -20.49 0.63
CA LEU A 54 8.85 -21.87 1.01
C LEU A 54 8.81 -22.80 -0.21
N ALA A 55 8.29 -22.34 -1.35
CA ALA A 55 8.31 -23.10 -2.59
C ALA A 55 9.74 -23.33 -3.12
N VAL A 56 10.61 -22.33 -3.03
CA VAL A 56 12.04 -22.45 -3.40
C VAL A 56 12.78 -23.42 -2.47
N LEU A 57 12.45 -23.43 -1.18
CA LEU A 57 13.09 -24.27 -0.15
C LEU A 57 12.49 -25.68 -0.02
N ALA A 58 11.35 -25.96 -0.65
CA ALA A 58 10.67 -27.25 -0.61
C ALA A 58 11.45 -28.46 -1.18
N PRO A 59 12.46 -28.34 -2.08
CA PRO A 59 13.29 -29.47 -2.47
C PRO A 59 13.87 -30.21 -1.27
N ALA A 60 13.90 -31.54 -1.33
CA ALA A 60 14.05 -32.43 -0.16
C ALA A 60 15.29 -32.20 0.73
N GLU A 61 16.34 -31.53 0.23
CA GLU A 61 17.55 -31.22 0.98
C GLU A 61 17.39 -30.06 1.98
N SER A 62 16.36 -29.20 1.82
CA SER A 62 16.10 -28.01 2.67
C SER A 62 14.81 -28.11 3.51
N TYR A 63 14.17 -29.29 3.55
CA TYR A 63 12.84 -29.47 4.13
C TYR A 63 12.75 -29.13 5.63
N SER A 64 13.81 -29.37 6.41
CA SER A 64 13.82 -29.03 7.85
C SER A 64 13.82 -27.53 8.09
N MET A 65 14.54 -26.77 7.26
CA MET A 65 14.54 -25.31 7.32
C MET A 65 13.21 -24.74 6.84
N ALA A 66 12.68 -25.26 5.71
CA ALA A 66 11.37 -24.87 5.20
C ALA A 66 10.26 -25.12 6.23
N ALA A 67 10.26 -26.26 6.91
CA ALA A 67 9.28 -26.57 7.97
C ALA A 67 9.41 -25.64 9.19
N GLY A 68 10.63 -25.32 9.62
CA GLY A 68 10.87 -24.38 10.72
C GLY A 68 10.42 -22.96 10.37
N MET A 69 10.71 -22.50 9.15
CA MET A 69 10.27 -21.19 8.66
C MET A 69 8.76 -21.13 8.49
N HIS A 70 8.13 -22.19 7.98
CA HIS A 70 6.68 -22.27 7.84
C HIS A 70 5.98 -22.19 9.20
N HIS A 71 6.50 -22.88 10.22
CA HIS A 71 5.98 -22.78 11.58
C HIS A 71 6.13 -21.36 12.15
N LEU A 72 7.31 -20.76 12.02
CA LEU A 72 7.55 -19.39 12.49
C LEU A 72 6.66 -18.37 11.78
N PHE A 73 6.44 -18.55 10.48
CA PHE A 73 5.54 -17.74 9.69
C PHE A 73 4.09 -17.87 10.17
N GLN A 74 3.58 -19.09 10.33
CA GLN A 74 2.22 -19.31 10.84
C GLN A 74 2.02 -18.68 12.22
N GLU A 75 3.00 -18.81 13.11
CA GLU A 75 2.99 -18.13 14.41
C GLU A 75 2.95 -16.60 14.23
N LEU A 76 3.79 -16.03 13.38
CA LEU A 76 3.81 -14.58 13.14
C LEU A 76 2.54 -14.04 12.45
N GLU A 77 1.92 -14.82 11.57
CA GLU A 77 0.61 -14.53 10.96
C GLU A 77 -0.50 -14.57 11.99
N ASN A 78 -0.54 -15.59 12.85
CA ASN A 78 -1.51 -15.67 13.95
C ASN A 78 -1.32 -14.49 14.93
N LEU A 79 -0.09 -14.00 15.06
CA LEU A 79 0.27 -12.83 15.83
C LEU A 79 0.06 -11.51 15.07
N LYS A 80 -0.41 -11.49 13.81
CA LYS A 80 -0.88 -10.26 13.13
C LYS A 80 -1.96 -9.53 13.93
N ALA A 81 -2.72 -10.26 14.76
CA ALA A 81 -3.72 -9.71 15.67
C ALA A 81 -3.16 -9.22 17.03
N GLY A 82 -1.90 -9.54 17.37
CA GLY A 82 -1.28 -9.20 18.65
C GLY A 82 -0.36 -7.98 18.56
N ASP A 83 -0.84 -6.81 18.98
CA ASP A 83 -0.03 -5.59 19.10
C ASP A 83 0.73 -5.57 20.45
N CYS A 84 1.69 -6.48 20.63
CA CYS A 84 2.55 -6.47 21.82
C CYS A 84 4.04 -6.46 21.45
N LYS A 85 4.86 -5.93 22.37
CA LYS A 85 6.31 -5.72 22.20
C LYS A 85 7.05 -6.97 21.72
N ASP A 86 6.66 -8.14 22.22
CA ASP A 86 7.33 -9.41 21.89
C ASP A 86 7.06 -9.82 20.44
N VAL A 87 5.84 -9.59 19.94
CA VAL A 87 5.48 -9.81 18.53
C VAL A 87 6.28 -8.89 17.62
N HIS A 88 6.36 -7.59 17.94
CA HIS A 88 7.17 -6.67 17.13
C HIS A 88 8.66 -7.01 17.16
N THR A 89 9.17 -7.52 18.27
CA THR A 89 10.57 -7.96 18.39
C THR A 89 10.80 -9.20 17.53
N CYS A 90 9.94 -10.21 17.63
CA CYS A 90 10.05 -11.43 16.83
C CYS A 90 9.93 -11.13 15.32
N ARG A 91 9.03 -10.23 14.92
CA ARG A 91 8.96 -9.75 13.53
C ARG A 91 10.29 -9.10 13.11
N GLN A 92 10.81 -8.17 13.90
CA GLN A 92 12.07 -7.52 13.59
C GLN A 92 13.21 -8.53 13.41
N ASP A 93 13.36 -9.46 14.35
CA ASP A 93 14.44 -10.45 14.32
C ASP A 93 14.31 -11.39 13.12
N PHE A 94 13.09 -11.80 12.78
CA PHE A 94 12.84 -12.62 11.60
C PHE A 94 13.07 -11.85 10.29
N MET A 95 12.68 -10.57 10.23
CA MET A 95 12.98 -9.72 9.07
C MET A 95 14.48 -9.52 8.86
N ALA A 96 15.25 -9.36 9.95
CA ALA A 96 16.71 -9.28 9.88
C ALA A 96 17.32 -10.60 9.37
N PHE A 97 16.81 -11.74 9.84
CA PHE A 97 17.22 -13.05 9.32
C PHE A 97 16.93 -13.23 7.82
N LEU A 98 15.82 -12.66 7.32
CA LEU A 98 15.43 -12.70 5.92
C LEU A 98 16.12 -11.62 5.06
N ASP A 99 16.92 -10.73 5.64
CA ASP A 99 17.57 -9.64 4.90
C ASP A 99 18.84 -10.18 4.20
N PRO A 100 18.88 -10.25 2.86
CA PRO A 100 20.03 -10.79 2.13
C PRO A 100 21.31 -9.98 2.36
N ASP A 101 21.18 -8.71 2.79
CA ASP A 101 22.28 -7.78 3.02
C ASP A 101 22.65 -7.62 4.51
N ASP A 102 22.09 -8.41 5.43
CA ASP A 102 22.36 -8.27 6.87
C ASP A 102 23.86 -8.46 7.16
N PRO A 103 24.59 -7.40 7.58
CA PRO A 103 26.02 -7.47 7.83
C PRO A 103 26.37 -8.25 9.11
N THR A 104 25.36 -8.59 9.93
CA THR A 104 25.52 -9.30 11.20
C THR A 104 25.48 -10.82 11.05
N LEU A 105 25.00 -11.33 9.92
CA LEU A 105 24.99 -12.77 9.64
C LEU A 105 26.39 -13.27 9.23
N PRO A 106 26.86 -14.42 9.76
CA PRO A 106 28.12 -15.02 9.33
C PRO A 106 28.04 -15.37 7.84
N LYS A 107 28.98 -14.86 7.04
CA LYS A 107 29.09 -15.15 5.59
C LYS A 107 29.59 -16.57 5.32
N SER A 108 28.87 -17.59 5.79
CA SER A 108 29.06 -18.99 5.38
C SER A 108 28.52 -19.20 3.97
N THR A 109 28.90 -20.30 3.32
CA THR A 109 28.33 -20.69 2.01
C THR A 109 26.81 -20.88 2.11
N GLU A 110 26.34 -21.54 3.17
CA GLU A 110 24.92 -21.76 3.45
C GLU A 110 24.14 -20.44 3.60
N SER A 111 24.74 -19.42 4.22
CA SER A 111 24.12 -18.09 4.34
C SER A 111 23.99 -17.40 2.99
N ARG A 112 24.96 -17.57 2.08
CA ARG A 112 24.89 -17.00 0.73
C ARG A 112 23.83 -17.70 -0.12
N ASP A 113 23.76 -19.03 -0.05
CA ASP A 113 22.78 -19.82 -0.77
C ASP A 113 21.35 -19.48 -0.29
N PHE A 114 21.17 -19.26 1.01
CA PHE A 114 19.89 -18.79 1.56
C PHE A 114 19.51 -17.38 1.09
N SER A 115 20.43 -16.41 1.13
CA SER A 115 20.19 -15.07 0.60
C SER A 115 19.77 -15.09 -0.86
N GLN A 116 20.38 -15.96 -1.68
CA GLN A 116 19.98 -16.13 -3.08
C GLN A 116 18.54 -16.65 -3.20
N HIS A 117 18.13 -17.64 -2.40
CA HIS A 117 16.75 -18.12 -2.41
C HIS A 117 15.75 -17.03 -1.99
N VAL A 118 16.11 -16.16 -1.05
CA VAL A 118 15.31 -14.98 -0.68
C VAL A 118 15.16 -14.02 -1.86
N GLU A 119 16.24 -13.68 -2.55
CA GLU A 119 16.21 -12.82 -3.73
C GLU A 119 15.34 -13.40 -4.85
N GLU A 120 15.45 -14.70 -5.11
CA GLU A 120 14.65 -15.42 -6.09
C GLU A 120 13.15 -15.38 -5.74
N ALA A 121 12.82 -15.61 -4.46
CA ALA A 121 11.46 -15.53 -3.95
C ALA A 121 10.88 -14.11 -4.06
N LEU A 122 11.66 -13.08 -3.71
CA LEU A 122 11.26 -11.68 -3.84
C LEU A 122 10.96 -11.32 -5.29
N LYS A 123 11.80 -11.78 -6.22
CA LYS A 123 11.59 -11.55 -7.65
C LYS A 123 10.31 -12.23 -8.15
N ALA A 124 10.10 -13.49 -7.81
CA ALA A 124 8.90 -14.24 -8.21
C ALA A 124 7.63 -13.59 -7.66
N ALA A 125 7.63 -13.23 -6.37
CA ALA A 125 6.51 -12.54 -5.74
C ALA A 125 6.25 -11.17 -6.38
N THR A 126 7.30 -10.40 -6.70
CA THR A 126 7.18 -9.10 -7.38
C THR A 126 6.45 -9.26 -8.73
N GLU A 127 6.85 -10.26 -9.52
CA GLU A 127 6.25 -10.54 -10.81
C GLU A 127 4.77 -10.97 -10.67
N GLU A 128 4.43 -11.75 -9.65
CA GLU A 128 3.04 -12.13 -9.35
C GLU A 128 2.19 -10.90 -9.03
N VAL A 129 2.64 -10.03 -8.13
CA VAL A 129 1.87 -8.82 -7.76
C VAL A 129 1.71 -7.88 -8.96
N ALA A 130 2.77 -7.66 -9.74
CA ALA A 130 2.69 -6.88 -10.97
C ALA A 130 1.68 -7.48 -11.96
N GLY A 131 1.68 -8.81 -12.13
CA GLY A 131 0.71 -9.53 -12.94
C GLY A 131 -0.73 -9.33 -12.46
N LYS A 132 -0.97 -9.48 -11.15
CA LYS A 132 -2.28 -9.25 -10.51
C LYS A 132 -2.78 -7.83 -10.74
N ILE A 133 -1.91 -6.82 -10.66
CA ILE A 133 -2.28 -5.43 -10.96
C ILE A 133 -2.70 -5.28 -12.41
N VAL A 134 -1.93 -5.80 -13.36
CA VAL A 134 -2.25 -5.73 -14.79
C VAL A 134 -3.58 -6.40 -15.09
N GLU A 135 -3.80 -7.61 -14.57
CA GLU A 135 -5.03 -8.37 -14.77
C GLU A 135 -6.25 -7.63 -14.21
N THR A 136 -6.15 -7.14 -12.97
CA THR A 136 -7.28 -6.50 -12.29
C THR A 136 -7.56 -5.06 -12.73
N SER A 137 -6.59 -4.39 -13.37
CA SER A 137 -6.72 -3.01 -13.87
C SER A 137 -6.71 -2.89 -15.39
N ALA A 138 -6.78 -4.01 -16.12
CA ALA A 138 -6.66 -4.05 -17.58
C ALA A 138 -7.61 -3.07 -18.31
N VAL A 139 -8.82 -2.85 -17.77
CA VAL A 139 -9.82 -1.92 -18.34
C VAL A 139 -9.45 -0.44 -18.22
N LEU A 140 -8.54 -0.09 -17.30
CA LEU A 140 -8.02 1.26 -17.08
C LEU A 140 -6.71 1.51 -17.83
N LEU A 141 -6.08 0.45 -18.33
CA LEU A 141 -4.77 0.48 -18.97
C LEU A 141 -4.90 0.57 -20.49
N LYS A 142 -4.15 1.48 -21.08
CA LYS A 142 -4.10 1.64 -22.55
C LYS A 142 -3.34 0.50 -23.24
N ASP A 143 -2.31 -0.04 -22.58
CA ASP A 143 -1.47 -1.13 -23.08
C ASP A 143 -1.04 -2.04 -21.90
N PRO A 144 -1.91 -3.00 -21.50
CA PRO A 144 -1.63 -3.88 -20.36
C PRO A 144 -0.41 -4.80 -20.57
N GLY A 145 -0.06 -5.11 -21.83
CA GLY A 145 1.06 -5.98 -22.18
C GLY A 145 2.41 -5.26 -22.28
N SER A 146 2.46 -3.97 -21.97
CA SER A 146 3.65 -3.15 -22.17
C SER A 146 4.80 -3.55 -21.24
N GLU A 147 5.98 -3.84 -21.79
CA GLU A 147 7.18 -4.10 -20.98
C GLU A 147 7.56 -2.89 -20.11
N LYS A 148 7.25 -1.66 -20.57
CA LYS A 148 7.44 -0.44 -19.79
C LYS A 148 6.54 -0.41 -18.55
N LEU A 149 5.28 -0.84 -18.69
CA LEU A 149 4.34 -0.93 -17.59
C LEU A 149 4.82 -1.97 -16.57
N ARG A 150 5.20 -3.17 -17.04
CA ARG A 150 5.74 -4.24 -16.19
C ARG A 150 6.97 -3.78 -15.42
N THR A 151 7.91 -3.11 -16.09
CA THR A 151 9.11 -2.55 -15.44
C THR A 151 8.73 -1.52 -14.36
N ALA A 152 7.77 -0.64 -14.63
CA ALA A 152 7.32 0.35 -13.66
C ALA A 152 6.61 -0.29 -12.46
N LEU A 153 5.75 -1.28 -12.68
CA LEU A 153 5.07 -2.02 -11.62
C LEU A 153 6.05 -2.79 -10.74
N ASN A 154 7.05 -3.43 -11.33
CA ASN A 154 8.11 -4.12 -10.58
C ASN A 154 8.91 -3.13 -9.72
N TYR A 155 9.30 -1.98 -10.29
CA TYR A 155 10.00 -0.94 -9.54
C TYR A 155 9.16 -0.42 -8.37
N MET A 156 7.87 -0.11 -8.59
CA MET A 156 6.98 0.35 -7.53
C MET A 156 6.75 -0.70 -6.44
N THR A 157 6.65 -1.98 -6.83
CA THR A 157 6.52 -3.11 -5.90
C THR A 157 7.73 -3.19 -4.98
N LEU A 158 8.95 -3.19 -5.55
CA LEU A 158 10.19 -3.25 -4.79
C LEU A 158 10.37 -2.04 -3.86
N GLN A 159 10.06 -0.83 -4.33
CA GLN A 159 10.12 0.37 -3.49
C GLN A 159 9.10 0.35 -2.35
N THR A 160 7.89 -0.14 -2.61
CA THR A 160 6.87 -0.32 -1.56
C THR A 160 7.32 -1.35 -0.54
N ALA A 161 7.88 -2.46 -1.01
CA ALA A 161 8.42 -3.51 -0.16
C ALA A 161 9.55 -2.96 0.71
N GLU A 162 10.56 -2.28 0.13
CA GLU A 162 11.66 -1.63 0.85
C GLU A 162 11.16 -0.75 2.00
N ARG A 163 10.11 0.04 1.76
CA ARG A 163 9.51 0.87 2.79
C ARG A 163 8.84 0.04 3.89
N GLY A 164 8.13 -1.02 3.52
CA GLY A 164 7.55 -1.99 4.47
C GLY A 164 8.61 -2.67 5.33
N TYR A 165 9.73 -3.11 4.72
CA TYR A 165 10.89 -3.69 5.41
C TYR A 165 11.44 -2.73 6.48
N GLN A 166 11.74 -1.48 6.09
CA GLN A 166 12.27 -0.46 7.01
C GLN A 166 11.34 -0.22 8.20
N ILE A 167 10.02 -0.20 7.97
CA ILE A 167 9.03 0.02 9.01
C ILE A 167 8.95 -1.20 9.94
N ALA A 168 8.93 -2.41 9.39
CA ALA A 168 8.93 -3.64 10.19
C ALA A 168 10.19 -3.77 11.06
N GLN A 169 11.35 -3.37 10.53
CA GLN A 169 12.61 -3.33 11.29
C GLN A 169 12.58 -2.32 12.45
N SER A 170 11.74 -1.28 12.36
CA SER A 170 11.61 -0.25 13.40
C SER A 170 10.70 -0.64 14.59
N ARG A 171 10.23 -1.89 14.66
CA ARG A 171 9.24 -2.39 15.63
C ARG A 171 7.90 -1.63 15.60
N ALA A 172 7.55 -1.05 14.45
CA ALA A 172 6.25 -0.47 14.22
C ALA A 172 5.35 -1.45 13.47
N CYS A 173 4.05 -1.38 13.71
CA CYS A 173 3.04 -2.05 12.88
C CYS A 173 2.25 -0.98 12.13
N LEU A 174 1.93 -1.27 10.88
CA LEU A 174 1.13 -0.39 10.03
C LEU A 174 -0.32 -0.82 10.04
N ARG A 175 -1.20 0.17 10.11
CA ARG A 175 -2.63 0.02 9.85
C ARG A 175 -3.02 0.96 8.72
N ILE A 176 -3.70 0.40 7.73
CA ILE A 176 -4.26 1.14 6.62
C ILE A 176 -5.74 1.37 6.90
N SER A 177 -6.19 2.61 6.70
CA SER A 177 -7.60 2.96 6.75
C SER A 177 -8.11 3.49 5.41
N TYR A 178 -9.17 2.85 4.92
CA TYR A 178 -9.86 3.20 3.67
C TYR A 178 -11.14 4.00 3.96
N ILE A 179 -11.94 4.29 2.92
CA ILE A 179 -13.09 5.20 3.06
C ILE A 179 -14.07 4.82 4.15
N ASN A 180 -14.27 3.52 4.40
CA ASN A 180 -15.25 3.05 5.38
C ASN A 180 -14.82 3.35 6.82
N GLU A 181 -13.54 3.67 7.02
CA GLU A 181 -12.93 3.96 8.32
C GLU A 181 -12.54 5.44 8.44
N LEU A 182 -12.73 6.22 7.37
CA LEU A 182 -12.49 7.65 7.34
C LEU A 182 -13.81 8.42 7.52
N PRO A 183 -13.75 9.68 8.00
CA PRO A 183 -14.92 10.54 7.96
C PRO A 183 -15.48 10.65 6.54
N PRO A 184 -16.80 10.61 6.34
CA PRO A 184 -17.42 10.63 5.02
C PRO A 184 -17.22 11.98 4.30
N ASP A 185 -17.04 13.05 5.08
CA ASP A 185 -16.83 14.41 4.58
C ASP A 185 -15.41 14.88 4.88
N PHE A 186 -14.84 15.67 3.97
CA PHE A 186 -13.52 16.25 4.13
C PHE A 186 -13.52 17.28 5.26
N LYS A 187 -12.62 17.10 6.23
CA LYS A 187 -12.51 17.96 7.43
C LYS A 187 -11.40 19.01 7.35
N GLY A 188 -10.77 19.18 6.18
CA GLY A 188 -9.57 20.00 6.04
C GLY A 188 -8.29 19.17 6.21
N THR A 189 -7.16 19.85 6.34
CA THR A 189 -5.81 19.25 6.36
C THR A 189 -5.37 18.71 7.73
N GLU A 190 -6.24 18.76 8.75
CA GLU A 190 -5.88 18.31 10.09
C GLU A 190 -5.91 16.77 10.20
N GLY A 191 -4.72 16.20 10.34
CA GLY A 191 -4.44 14.86 10.85
C GLY A 191 -4.53 13.72 9.83
N ASN A 192 -5.73 13.46 9.30
CA ASN A 192 -6.03 12.14 8.72
C ASN A 192 -6.29 12.14 7.21
N MET A 193 -6.61 13.29 6.63
CA MET A 193 -6.93 13.42 5.20
C MET A 193 -6.28 14.65 4.59
N ARG A 194 -5.90 14.53 3.32
CA ARG A 194 -5.44 15.62 2.46
C ARG A 194 -6.15 15.50 1.12
N ARG A 195 -6.49 16.63 0.52
CA ARG A 195 -7.02 16.63 -0.85
C ARG A 195 -5.94 16.18 -1.84
N HIS A 196 -6.34 15.53 -2.91
CA HIS A 196 -5.45 15.21 -4.02
C HIS A 196 -5.04 16.47 -4.80
N ASP A 197 -3.81 16.53 -5.31
CA ASP A 197 -3.26 17.69 -6.01
C ASP A 197 -3.98 18.04 -7.33
N SER A 198 -4.72 17.10 -7.92
CA SER A 198 -5.56 17.39 -9.09
C SER A 198 -6.66 18.41 -8.79
N HIS A 199 -7.01 18.62 -7.52
CA HIS A 199 -7.89 19.73 -7.11
C HIS A 199 -7.24 21.10 -7.33
N ARG A 200 -5.93 21.17 -7.60
CA ARG A 200 -5.25 22.44 -7.89
C ARG A 200 -5.89 23.15 -9.07
N ILE A 201 -6.35 22.43 -10.11
CA ILE A 201 -7.01 23.04 -11.26
C ILE A 201 -8.29 23.77 -10.82
N TYR A 202 -9.12 23.13 -9.99
CA TYR A 202 -10.35 23.68 -9.39
C TYR A 202 -10.11 24.91 -8.51
N LEU A 203 -9.02 24.89 -7.76
CA LEU A 203 -8.66 25.99 -6.86
C LEU A 203 -7.96 27.13 -7.61
N SER A 204 -7.37 26.85 -8.78
CA SER A 204 -6.58 27.79 -9.58
C SER A 204 -7.36 28.59 -10.63
N GLU A 205 -8.69 28.54 -10.67
CA GLU A 205 -9.51 29.40 -11.55
C GLU A 205 -9.54 30.88 -11.07
N LYS A 206 -8.35 31.44 -10.78
CA LYS A 206 -8.08 32.87 -10.96
C LYS A 206 -6.94 33.03 -11.97
N PRO A 207 -7.13 33.86 -13.01
CA PRO A 207 -6.03 34.27 -13.85
C PRO A 207 -5.12 35.19 -13.02
N GLU A 208 -3.82 35.08 -13.24
CA GLU A 208 -2.76 35.93 -12.69
C GLU A 208 -2.16 35.48 -11.34
N GLY A 209 -1.28 34.50 -11.44
CA GLY A 209 0.00 34.53 -10.71
C GLY A 209 -0.02 34.11 -9.25
N GLY A 210 0.37 32.86 -9.01
CA GLY A 210 1.02 32.46 -7.76
C GLY A 210 0.20 31.52 -6.88
N TYR A 211 0.87 30.45 -6.47
CA TYR A 211 0.60 29.49 -5.38
C TYR A 211 -0.76 29.55 -4.67
N LEU A 212 -1.42 28.38 -4.65
CA LEU A 212 -2.57 28.01 -3.80
C LEU A 212 -2.57 28.77 -2.47
N HIS A 213 -3.55 29.65 -2.28
CA HIS A 213 -3.75 30.32 -1.01
C HIS A 213 -4.47 29.38 -0.04
N VAL A 214 -4.16 29.49 1.26
CA VAL A 214 -4.78 28.71 2.36
C VAL A 214 -6.32 28.88 2.39
N GLU A 215 -6.85 29.97 1.83
CA GLU A 215 -8.29 30.23 1.71
C GLU A 215 -9.00 29.25 0.74
N ASP A 216 -8.29 28.65 -0.22
CA ASP A 216 -8.85 27.72 -1.20
C ASP A 216 -9.22 26.36 -0.60
N GLU A 217 -8.54 25.93 0.47
CA GLU A 217 -8.81 24.63 1.11
C GLU A 217 -10.09 24.64 1.95
N THR A 218 -10.45 25.80 2.51
CA THR A 218 -11.70 25.95 3.26
C THR A 218 -12.93 25.70 2.39
N ARG A 219 -12.84 25.95 1.08
CA ARG A 219 -13.92 25.71 0.10
C ARG A 219 -14.25 24.22 -0.07
N LEU A 220 -13.32 23.35 0.30
CA LEU A 220 -13.46 21.90 0.21
C LEU A 220 -13.95 21.28 1.52
N ILE A 221 -13.93 22.02 2.64
CA ILE A 221 -14.40 21.54 3.94
C ILE A 221 -15.90 21.20 3.85
N GLY A 222 -16.27 20.02 4.36
CA GLY A 222 -17.63 19.51 4.34
C GLY A 222 -18.06 18.90 3.00
N LYS A 223 -17.19 18.88 1.98
CA LYS A 223 -17.47 18.16 0.73
C LYS A 223 -17.35 16.65 0.94
N PRO A 224 -18.21 15.84 0.30
CA PRO A 224 -18.14 14.40 0.42
C PRO A 224 -16.86 13.86 -0.22
N VAL A 225 -16.23 12.88 0.44
CA VAL A 225 -15.13 12.12 -0.15
C VAL A 225 -15.70 11.13 -1.16
N LEU A 226 -15.31 11.24 -2.43
CA LEU A 226 -15.77 10.32 -3.48
C LEU A 226 -14.82 9.15 -3.66
N LEU A 227 -13.52 9.41 -3.53
CA LEU A 227 -12.47 8.42 -3.74
C LEU A 227 -11.31 8.68 -2.81
N VAL A 228 -10.79 7.61 -2.21
CA VAL A 228 -9.52 7.60 -1.49
C VAL A 228 -8.46 7.10 -2.47
N VAL A 229 -7.62 8.01 -2.97
CA VAL A 229 -6.55 7.73 -3.95
C VAL A 229 -5.37 7.05 -3.27
N GLU A 230 -5.01 7.54 -2.08
CA GLU A 230 -4.08 6.85 -1.19
C GLU A 230 -4.73 6.74 0.18
N PRO A 231 -4.68 5.57 0.83
CA PRO A 231 -5.34 5.40 2.12
C PRO A 231 -4.53 6.03 3.24
N LEU A 232 -5.20 6.23 4.38
CA LEU A 232 -4.55 6.69 5.61
C LEU A 232 -3.64 5.57 6.11
N ILE A 233 -2.37 5.90 6.35
CA ILE A 233 -1.42 5.00 6.99
C ILE A 233 -1.15 5.51 8.40
N THR A 234 -1.48 4.67 9.37
CA THR A 234 -1.15 4.88 10.78
C THR A 234 -0.10 3.86 11.19
N ALA A 235 0.84 4.28 12.03
CA ALA A 235 1.77 3.37 12.68
C ALA A 235 1.51 3.33 14.17
N ARG A 236 1.55 2.11 14.71
CA ARG A 236 1.58 1.87 16.13
C ARG A 236 3.01 1.50 16.54
N GLY A 237 3.54 2.22 17.53
CA GLY A 237 4.91 2.09 18.00
C GLY A 237 5.87 3.13 17.41
N TYR A 238 6.95 3.43 18.13
CA TYR A 238 8.03 4.33 17.70
C TYR A 238 9.36 3.61 17.52
N SER A 239 10.18 4.12 16.59
CA SER A 239 11.57 3.69 16.37
C SER A 239 12.46 3.78 17.61
N SER A 240 12.06 4.56 18.63
CA SER A 240 12.76 4.65 19.92
C SER A 240 12.67 3.37 20.77
N LYS A 241 11.82 2.39 20.40
CA LYS A 241 11.61 1.13 21.14
C LYS A 241 11.07 1.29 22.57
N VAL A 242 10.58 2.48 22.93
CA VAL A 242 10.09 2.81 24.28
C VAL A 242 8.56 2.77 24.38
N ASN A 243 7.86 3.33 23.39
CA ASN A 243 6.40 3.47 23.41
C ASN A 243 5.76 2.67 22.28
N TYR A 244 5.19 1.50 22.61
CA TYR A 244 4.53 0.58 21.67
C TYR A 244 3.03 0.83 21.53
N ASP A 245 2.41 1.56 22.47
CA ASP A 245 0.96 1.79 22.49
C ASP A 245 0.53 3.10 21.82
N VAL A 246 1.47 3.88 21.30
CA VAL A 246 1.15 5.15 20.65
C VAL A 246 0.93 4.92 19.18
N GLU A 247 -0.25 5.33 18.72
CA GLU A 247 -0.60 5.40 17.30
C GLU A 247 -0.33 6.82 16.79
N HIS A 248 0.25 6.92 15.59
CA HIS A 248 0.47 8.20 14.93
C HIS A 248 0.23 8.06 13.43
N VAL A 249 -0.18 9.16 12.80
CA VAL A 249 -0.35 9.21 11.34
C VAL A 249 1.03 9.28 10.69
N MET A 250 1.35 8.28 9.86
CA MET A 250 2.54 8.31 9.00
C MET A 250 2.26 8.99 7.67
N ASN A 251 1.12 8.67 7.05
CA ASN A 251 0.66 9.28 5.81
C ASN A 251 -0.84 9.55 5.89
N PRO A 252 -1.31 10.80 5.79
CA PRO A 252 -2.74 11.07 5.71
C PRO A 252 -3.32 10.50 4.41
N ALA A 253 -4.61 10.16 4.40
CA ALA A 253 -5.27 9.71 3.18
C ALA A 253 -5.33 10.83 2.13
N PHE A 254 -4.96 10.55 0.89
CA PHE A 254 -5.19 11.46 -0.23
C PHE A 254 -6.57 11.20 -0.83
N VAL A 255 -7.44 12.22 -0.79
CA VAL A 255 -8.85 12.09 -1.16
C VAL A 255 -9.23 12.97 -2.35
N TRP A 256 -10.13 12.43 -3.17
CA TRP A 256 -10.78 13.12 -4.26
C TRP A 256 -12.25 13.40 -3.90
N LEU A 257 -12.70 14.61 -4.21
CA LEU A 257 -13.98 15.17 -3.78
C LEU A 257 -14.95 15.37 -4.95
N GLY A 258 -14.53 15.04 -6.18
CA GLY A 258 -15.32 15.18 -7.40
C GLY A 258 -15.04 16.44 -8.21
N GLU A 259 -15.67 16.51 -9.38
CA GLU A 259 -15.97 17.76 -10.07
C GLU A 259 -17.37 18.20 -9.62
N GLU A 260 -17.58 19.45 -9.21
CA GLU A 260 -18.93 20.01 -9.30
C GLU A 260 -19.17 20.25 -10.79
N TYR A 261 -20.02 19.44 -11.43
CA TYR A 261 -20.68 19.88 -12.65
C TYR A 261 -21.47 21.13 -12.26
N THR A 262 -20.91 22.32 -12.49
CA THR A 262 -21.73 23.47 -12.82
C THR A 262 -22.46 23.04 -14.07
N THR A 263 -23.74 22.67 -13.90
CA THR A 263 -24.70 22.65 -15.00
C THR A 263 -24.49 23.93 -15.78
N ILE A 264 -23.90 23.81 -16.97
CA ILE A 264 -23.96 24.86 -17.97
C ILE A 264 -25.44 24.89 -18.35
N GLU A 265 -26.12 25.97 -17.95
CA GLU A 265 -27.49 26.27 -18.36
C GLU A 265 -27.64 26.28 -19.89
#